data_AF-A0A6J1BN61-F1
#
_entry.id   AF-A0A6J1BN61-F1
#
_cell.length_a   1.000
_cell.length_b   1.000
_cell.length_c   1.000
_cell.angle_alpha   90.00
_cell.angle_beta   90.00
_cell.angle_gamma   90.00
#
_symmetry.space_group_name_H-M   'P 1'
#
loop_
_entity.id
_entity.type
_entity.pdbx_description
1 polymer ?
#
loop_
_entity_poly.entity_id
_entity_poly.type
_entity_poly.pdbx_seq_one_letter_code
_entity_poly.pdbx_strand_id
1 'polypeptide(L)'
;MTETEYDVVAVGCGPFNLGLAALADGVDDLRVAVFDRAPELRWHPGVMFGDAMLQVNFLADLVTLVDPTHRLSFLAYLREADRLFPFYVREQFHPTRREYEDYLRWAVSELPSVQFGHDVASVAWDAAAGCFRLEVVDPDGATVTVSAGDVVLGIGTEPFVPSALAGLPDERLLHSS
;
A
#
# COMPACT_ATOMS: atom_id res chain seq x y z
N MET A 1 -27.05 -3.59 13.41
CA MET A 1 -26.08 -3.47 12.31
C MET A 1 -25.93 -4.85 11.71
N THR A 2 -25.96 -4.97 10.39
CA THR A 2 -25.61 -6.24 9.73
C THR A 2 -24.14 -6.51 10.03
N GLU A 3 -23.86 -7.70 10.58
CA GLU A 3 -22.51 -8.11 11.00
C GLU A 3 -21.70 -8.41 9.73
N THR A 4 -20.89 -7.44 9.28
CA THR A 4 -19.95 -7.63 8.17
C THR A 4 -18.69 -8.33 8.68
N GLU A 5 -17.89 -8.91 7.78
CA GLU A 5 -16.59 -9.50 8.14
C GLU A 5 -15.55 -8.41 8.43
N TYR A 6 -15.59 -7.32 7.67
CA TYR A 6 -14.76 -6.14 7.88
C TYR A 6 -15.62 -4.88 7.97
N ASP A 7 -15.14 -3.89 8.69
CA ASP A 7 -15.70 -2.55 8.66
C ASP A 7 -15.24 -1.84 7.38
N VAL A 8 -13.95 -1.99 7.02
CA VAL A 8 -13.36 -1.42 5.81
C VAL A 8 -12.54 -2.47 5.05
N VAL A 9 -12.75 -2.57 3.74
CA VAL A 9 -11.80 -3.25 2.85
C VAL A 9 -11.14 -2.24 1.91
N ALA A 10 -9.81 -2.21 1.90
CA ALA A 10 -9.03 -1.39 0.98
C ALA A 10 -8.49 -2.24 -0.17
N VAL A 11 -8.67 -1.78 -1.41
CA VAL A 11 -8.22 -2.46 -2.62
C VAL A 11 -6.98 -1.77 -3.18
N GLY A 12 -5.88 -2.52 -3.26
CA GLY A 12 -4.53 -2.04 -3.57
C GLY A 12 -3.76 -1.64 -2.32
N CYS A 13 -2.49 -2.03 -2.24
CA CYS A 13 -1.56 -1.75 -1.14
C CYS A 13 -0.39 -0.86 -1.62
N GLY A 14 -0.74 0.29 -2.19
CA GLY A 14 0.19 1.40 -2.34
C GLY A 14 0.42 2.14 -1.00
N PRO A 15 1.36 3.11 -0.95
CA PRO A 15 1.68 3.83 0.29
C PRO A 15 0.48 4.46 0.99
N PHE A 16 -0.55 4.89 0.25
CA PHE A 16 -1.74 5.50 0.84
C PHE A 16 -2.60 4.50 1.63
N ASN A 17 -2.95 3.35 1.04
CA ASN A 17 -3.73 2.32 1.74
C ASN A 17 -2.90 1.61 2.80
N LEU A 18 -1.57 1.52 2.63
CA LEU A 18 -0.68 1.06 3.69
C LEU A 18 -0.67 2.04 4.89
N GLY A 19 -0.75 3.34 4.63
CA GLY A 19 -0.91 4.36 5.68
C GLY A 19 -2.25 4.26 6.39
N LEU A 20 -3.33 4.02 5.65
CA LEU A 20 -4.65 3.71 6.21
C LEU A 20 -4.58 2.48 7.12
N ALA A 21 -3.98 1.37 6.66
CA ALA A 21 -3.83 0.16 7.45
C ALA A 21 -3.01 0.39 8.72
N ALA A 22 -1.91 1.14 8.62
CA ALA A 22 -1.06 1.50 9.74
C ALA A 22 -1.82 2.30 10.80
N LEU A 23 -2.58 3.32 10.40
CA LEU A 23 -3.36 4.13 11.34
C LEU A 23 -4.56 3.37 11.92
N ALA A 24 -5.18 2.49 11.13
CA ALA A 24 -6.31 1.68 11.57
C ALA A 24 -5.92 0.63 12.63
N ASP A 25 -4.69 0.13 12.58
CA ASP A 25 -4.20 -0.87 13.54
C ASP A 25 -4.16 -0.36 15.00
N GLY A 26 -4.07 0.96 15.19
CA GLY A 26 -4.16 1.60 16.52
C GLY A 26 -5.58 1.87 17.01
N VAL A 27 -6.63 1.46 16.28
CA VAL A 27 -8.03 1.78 16.59
C VAL A 27 -8.77 0.54 17.09
N ASP A 28 -9.29 0.61 18.31
CA ASP A 28 -10.09 -0.47 18.90
C ASP A 28 -11.39 -0.70 18.11
N ASP A 29 -11.84 -1.95 18.07
CA ASP A 29 -13.10 -2.38 17.43
C ASP A 29 -13.23 -2.02 15.93
N LEU A 30 -12.11 -1.85 15.22
CA LEU A 30 -12.08 -1.60 13.78
C LEU A 30 -11.43 -2.77 13.01
N ARG A 31 -12.21 -3.49 12.20
CA ARG A 31 -11.70 -4.59 11.35
C ARG A 31 -11.42 -4.07 9.94
N VAL A 32 -10.14 -4.02 9.58
CA VAL A 32 -9.67 -3.63 8.25
C VAL A 32 -8.96 -4.79 7.56
N ALA A 33 -9.22 -4.96 6.27
CA ALA A 33 -8.38 -5.76 5.39
C ALA A 33 -7.90 -4.91 4.20
N VAL A 34 -6.65 -5.10 3.80
CA VAL A 34 -6.06 -4.49 2.60
C VAL A 34 -5.60 -5.61 1.68
N PHE A 35 -6.17 -5.69 0.49
CA PHE A 35 -5.83 -6.71 -0.50
C PHE A 35 -5.03 -6.09 -1.65
N ASP A 36 -3.95 -6.76 -2.06
CA ASP A 36 -3.21 -6.42 -3.28
C ASP A 36 -2.93 -7.68 -4.10
N ARG A 37 -3.13 -7.59 -5.42
CA ARG A 37 -2.88 -8.70 -6.35
C ARG A 37 -1.40 -9.04 -6.51
N ALA A 38 -0.50 -8.08 -6.28
CA ALA A 38 0.91 -8.32 -6.38
C ALA A 38 1.32 -9.34 -5.31
N PRO A 39 2.31 -10.22 -5.58
CA PRO A 39 2.74 -11.21 -4.59
C PRO A 39 3.50 -10.58 -3.42
N GLU A 40 3.99 -9.35 -3.56
CA GLU A 40 4.76 -8.63 -2.56
C GLU A 40 4.81 -7.13 -2.88
N LEU A 41 5.19 -6.31 -1.88
CA LEU A 41 5.34 -4.87 -2.07
C LEU A 41 6.54 -4.53 -2.99
N ARG A 42 6.24 -3.80 -4.08
CA ARG A 42 7.17 -3.19 -5.03
C ARG A 42 6.67 -1.80 -5.39
N TRP A 43 7.36 -0.75 -4.96
CA TRP A 43 6.90 0.63 -5.11
C TRP A 43 7.56 1.33 -6.31
N HIS A 44 6.93 1.25 -7.48
CA HIS A 44 7.44 1.78 -8.75
C HIS A 44 8.85 1.28 -9.13
N PRO A 45 9.02 -0.04 -9.38
CA PRO A 45 10.33 -0.63 -9.65
C PRO A 45 11.05 -0.02 -10.87
N GLY A 46 10.30 0.48 -11.86
CA GLY A 46 10.86 1.11 -13.09
C GLY A 46 11.66 2.40 -12.85
N VAL A 47 11.52 3.04 -11.68
CA VAL A 47 12.22 4.29 -11.33
C VAL A 47 13.12 4.16 -10.10
N MET A 48 13.54 2.94 -9.75
CA MET A 48 14.41 2.64 -8.61
C MET A 48 15.92 2.75 -8.94
N PHE A 49 16.31 3.86 -9.56
CA PHE A 49 17.71 4.17 -9.82
C PHE A 49 18.51 4.28 -8.51
N GLY A 50 19.82 4.04 -8.56
CA GLY A 50 20.66 3.97 -7.36
C GLY A 50 20.73 5.28 -6.56
N ASP A 51 20.57 6.41 -7.25
CA ASP A 51 20.56 7.77 -6.73
C ASP A 51 19.15 8.39 -6.65
N ALA A 52 18.11 7.61 -6.90
CA ALA A 52 16.74 8.11 -6.88
C ALA A 52 16.32 8.48 -5.45
N MET A 53 15.96 9.76 -5.28
CA MET A 53 15.54 10.33 -4.00
C MET A 53 14.02 10.43 -3.91
N LEU A 54 13.49 10.28 -2.70
CA LEU A 54 12.12 10.69 -2.41
C LEU A 54 12.02 12.22 -2.53
N GLN A 55 10.94 12.72 -3.14
CA GLN A 55 10.71 14.17 -3.30
C GLN A 55 9.95 14.80 -2.13
N VAL A 56 9.64 13.99 -1.10
CA VAL A 56 8.99 14.43 0.13
C VAL A 56 9.90 14.13 1.33
N ASN A 57 9.72 14.90 2.40
CA ASN A 57 10.44 14.74 3.65
C ASN A 57 10.11 13.39 4.30
N PHE A 58 11.06 12.78 5.02
CA PHE A 58 10.83 11.52 5.76
C PHE A 58 9.71 11.60 6.80
N LEU A 59 9.34 12.79 7.29
CA LEU A 59 8.19 12.97 8.19
C LEU A 59 6.85 12.79 7.46
N ALA A 60 6.82 12.91 6.14
CA ALA A 60 5.68 12.49 5.31
C ALA A 60 5.75 10.97 5.06
N ASP A 61 5.95 10.20 6.12
CA ASP A 61 5.83 8.76 6.13
C ASP A 61 4.35 8.33 6.25
N LEU A 62 4.09 7.07 6.62
CA LEU A 62 2.74 6.53 6.68
C LEU A 62 1.86 7.16 7.78
N VAL A 63 2.45 7.67 8.87
CA VAL A 63 1.73 7.88 10.14
C VAL A 63 2.11 9.15 10.90
N THR A 64 3.34 9.64 10.76
CA THR A 64 3.95 10.66 11.63
C THR A 64 3.18 11.99 11.62
N LEU A 65 2.58 12.39 10.50
CA LEU A 65 1.79 13.63 10.44
C LEU A 65 0.41 13.52 11.11
N VAL A 66 -0.03 12.32 11.49
CA VAL A 66 -1.26 12.05 12.24
C VAL A 66 -0.93 11.71 13.69
N ASP A 67 0.00 10.77 13.89
CA ASP A 67 0.50 10.34 15.19
C ASP A 67 2.03 10.18 15.14
N PRO A 68 2.80 11.19 15.61
CA PRO A 68 4.26 11.11 15.67
C PRO A 68 4.81 10.02 16.60
N THR A 69 3.98 9.47 17.49
CA THR A 69 4.38 8.40 18.43
C THR A 69 4.08 7.02 17.88
N HIS A 70 3.46 6.94 16.71
CA HIS A 70 3.05 5.68 16.11
C HIS A 70 4.26 4.76 15.86
N ARG A 71 4.09 3.49 16.23
CA ARG A 71 5.18 2.50 16.16
C ARG A 71 5.68 2.23 14.75
N LEU A 72 4.87 2.53 13.73
CA LEU A 72 5.21 2.38 12.30
C LEU A 72 5.75 3.66 11.65
N SER A 73 6.19 4.64 12.44
CA SER A 73 6.90 5.81 11.90
C SER A 73 8.24 5.43 11.26
N PHE A 74 8.71 6.24 10.32
CA PHE A 74 10.00 6.05 9.67
C PHE A 74 11.17 6.09 10.67
N LEU A 75 11.06 6.89 11.73
CA LEU A 75 12.05 6.93 12.81
C LEU A 75 12.07 5.64 13.64
N ALA A 76 10.90 5.03 13.88
CA ALA A 76 10.82 3.73 14.56
C ALA A 76 11.44 2.62 13.70
N TYR A 77 11.17 2.62 12.38
CA TYR A 77 11.85 1.74 11.43
C TYR A 77 13.38 1.90 11.49
N LEU A 78 13.90 3.12 11.44
CA LEU A 78 15.33 3.37 11.52
C LEU A 78 15.93 2.87 12.84
N ARG A 79 15.18 2.94 13.93
CA ARG A 79 15.59 2.39 15.24
C ARG A 79 15.66 0.86 15.22
N GLU A 80 14.67 0.21 14.62
CA GLU A 80 14.60 -1.26 14.50
C GLU A 80 15.70 -1.79 13.58
N ALA A 81 15.97 -1.10 12.48
CA ALA A 81 17.03 -1.44 11.54
C ALA A 81 18.46 -1.10 12.01
N ASP A 82 18.64 -0.58 13.23
CA ASP A 82 19.91 -0.08 13.78
C ASP A 82 20.59 0.99 12.90
N ARG A 83 19.78 1.85 12.30
CA ARG A 83 20.19 2.88 11.32
C ARG A 83 19.88 4.31 11.73
N LEU A 84 19.27 4.52 12.89
CA LEU A 84 18.87 5.85 13.37
C LEU A 84 20.06 6.81 13.53
N PHE A 85 21.16 6.39 14.16
CA PHE A 85 22.33 7.25 14.33
C PHE A 85 23.04 7.57 13.00
N PRO A 86 23.30 6.59 12.10
CA PRO A 86 23.77 6.90 10.75
C PRO A 86 22.86 7.85 9.96
N PHE A 87 21.53 7.67 10.06
CA PHE A 87 20.57 8.56 9.41
C PHE A 87 20.64 9.99 9.96
N TYR A 88 20.75 10.14 11.28
CA TYR A 88 20.95 11.44 11.93
C TYR A 88 22.20 12.15 11.40
N VAL A 89 23.35 11.45 11.37
CA VAL A 89 24.62 12.02 10.89
C VAL A 89 24.57 12.37 9.40
N ARG A 90 23.77 11.65 8.61
CA ARG A 90 23.58 11.93 7.18
C ARG A 90 22.95 13.31 6.92
N GLU A 91 22.18 13.86 7.89
CA GLU A 91 21.50 15.16 7.81
C GLU A 91 20.73 15.39 6.50
N GLN A 92 20.13 14.33 5.94
CA GLN A 92 19.40 14.39 4.68
C GLN A 92 17.92 14.06 4.89
N PHE A 93 17.07 15.08 4.82
CA PHE A 93 15.62 14.96 5.04
C PHE A 93 14.87 14.10 4.03
N HIS A 94 15.49 13.82 2.88
CA HIS A 94 14.89 13.05 1.80
C HIS A 94 15.58 11.67 1.77
N PRO A 95 14.89 10.57 2.13
CA PRO A 95 15.44 9.24 2.02
C PRO A 95 15.55 8.82 0.55
N THR A 96 16.40 7.84 0.27
CA THR A 96 16.41 7.24 -1.08
C THR A 96 15.09 6.50 -1.32
N ARG A 97 14.66 6.36 -2.57
CA ARG A 97 13.45 5.57 -2.88
C ARG A 97 13.57 4.12 -2.41
N ARG A 98 14.79 3.55 -2.48
CA ARG A 98 15.09 2.19 -2.00
C ARG A 98 14.92 2.05 -0.49
N GLU A 99 15.46 3.02 0.27
CA GLU A 99 15.28 3.07 1.72
C GLU A 99 13.82 3.26 2.12
N TYR A 100 13.07 4.07 1.36
CA TYR A 100 11.65 4.23 1.60
C TYR A 100 10.87 2.94 1.30
N GLU A 101 11.17 2.24 0.19
CA GLU A 101 10.57 0.93 -0.09
C GLU A 101 10.91 -0.11 0.98
N ASP A 102 12.13 -0.10 1.51
CA ASP A 102 12.54 -0.97 2.63
C ASP A 102 11.70 -0.69 3.89
N TYR A 103 11.49 0.59 4.21
CA TYR A 103 10.56 1.01 5.26
C TYR A 103 9.13 0.51 5.01
N LEU A 104 8.60 0.64 3.80
CA LEU A 104 7.25 0.17 3.48
C LEU A 104 7.13 -1.35 3.61
N ARG A 105 8.16 -2.11 3.23
CA ARG A 105 8.19 -3.58 3.42
C ARG A 105 8.20 -3.96 4.90
N TRP A 106 8.99 -3.24 5.70
CA TRP A 106 8.98 -3.43 7.15
C TRP A 106 7.60 -3.11 7.75
N ALA A 107 6.95 -2.02 7.33
CA ALA A 107 5.60 -1.70 7.79
C ALA A 107 4.58 -2.78 7.41
N VAL A 108 4.68 -3.34 6.19
CA VAL A 108 3.86 -4.48 5.75
C VAL A 108 4.05 -5.70 6.65
N SER A 109 5.28 -6.03 7.06
CA SER A 109 5.51 -7.20 7.93
C SER A 109 4.93 -7.05 9.34
N GLU A 110 4.64 -5.82 9.77
CA GLU A 110 4.04 -5.51 11.07
C GLU A 110 2.50 -5.45 11.01
N LEU A 111 1.89 -5.58 9.83
CA LEU A 111 0.46 -5.36 9.61
C LEU A 111 -0.24 -6.62 9.09
N PRO A 112 -0.85 -7.44 9.96
CA PRO A 112 -1.56 -8.66 9.55
C PRO A 112 -2.83 -8.40 8.73
N SER A 113 -3.34 -7.16 8.75
CA SER A 113 -4.46 -6.72 7.92
C SER A 113 -4.11 -6.63 6.43
N VAL A 114 -2.83 -6.64 6.07
CA VAL A 114 -2.36 -6.52 4.69
C VAL A 114 -2.11 -7.90 4.08
N GLN A 115 -2.79 -8.20 2.98
CA GLN A 115 -2.74 -9.49 2.30
C GLN A 115 -2.35 -9.30 0.83
N PHE A 116 -1.11 -9.66 0.51
CA PHE A 116 -0.61 -9.71 -0.86
C PHE A 116 -1.02 -11.02 -1.55
N GLY A 117 -0.96 -11.04 -2.88
CA GLY A 117 -1.40 -12.17 -3.72
C GLY A 117 -2.91 -12.37 -3.76
N HIS A 118 -3.70 -11.40 -3.29
CA HIS A 118 -5.15 -11.44 -3.25
C HIS A 118 -5.73 -10.43 -4.24
N ASP A 119 -6.30 -10.92 -5.35
CA ASP A 119 -6.88 -10.05 -6.38
C ASP A 119 -8.38 -9.84 -6.14
N VAL A 120 -8.78 -8.60 -5.90
CA VAL A 120 -10.19 -8.23 -5.81
C VAL A 120 -10.75 -8.13 -7.22
N ALA A 121 -11.45 -9.18 -7.64
CA ALA A 121 -12.00 -9.31 -8.99
C ALA A 121 -13.27 -8.47 -9.19
N SER A 122 -14.08 -8.33 -8.14
CA SER A 122 -15.32 -7.54 -8.22
C SER A 122 -15.71 -6.94 -6.86
N VAL A 123 -16.44 -5.82 -6.91
CA VAL A 123 -17.03 -5.14 -5.76
C VAL A 123 -18.48 -4.79 -6.11
N ALA A 124 -19.43 -5.23 -5.29
CA ALA A 124 -20.85 -4.99 -5.50
C ALA A 124 -21.57 -4.63 -4.21
N TRP A 125 -22.52 -3.68 -4.28
CA TRP A 125 -23.38 -3.35 -3.15
C TRP A 125 -24.50 -4.39 -2.97
N ASP A 126 -24.65 -4.95 -1.77
CA ASP A 126 -25.83 -5.72 -1.36
C ASP A 126 -26.88 -4.79 -0.76
N ALA A 127 -27.96 -4.50 -1.50
CA ALA A 127 -29.05 -3.70 -0.93
C ALA A 127 -29.83 -4.45 0.18
N ALA A 128 -29.86 -5.78 0.16
CA ALA A 128 -30.56 -6.57 1.17
C ALA A 128 -29.75 -6.72 2.45
N ALA A 129 -28.43 -6.91 2.34
CA ALA A 129 -27.53 -6.98 3.50
C ALA A 129 -27.00 -5.61 3.95
N GLY A 130 -27.17 -4.56 3.15
CA GLY A 130 -26.72 -3.20 3.48
C GLY A 130 -25.21 -3.07 3.60
N CYS A 131 -24.45 -3.79 2.80
CA CYS A 131 -22.98 -3.81 2.82
C CYS A 131 -22.40 -4.10 1.43
N PHE A 132 -21.09 -3.92 1.26
CA PHE A 132 -20.38 -4.36 0.06
C PHE A 132 -20.06 -5.85 0.13
N ARG A 133 -20.15 -6.53 -1.02
CA ARG A 133 -19.63 -7.87 -1.26
C ARG A 133 -18.49 -7.78 -2.27
N LEU A 134 -17.35 -8.37 -1.93
CA LEU A 134 -16.16 -8.41 -2.75
C LEU A 134 -15.84 -9.86 -3.11
N GLU A 135 -15.51 -10.13 -4.37
CA GLU A 135 -14.94 -11.40 -4.78
C GLU A 135 -13.42 -11.27 -4.79
N VAL A 136 -12.76 -12.02 -3.91
CA VAL A 136 -11.31 -12.00 -3.74
C VAL A 136 -10.76 -13.35 -4.21
N VAL A 137 -9.85 -13.32 -5.18
CA VAL A 137 -9.11 -14.48 -5.65
C VAL A 137 -7.85 -14.60 -4.81
N ASP A 138 -7.69 -15.71 -4.11
CA ASP A 138 -6.52 -15.99 -3.27
C ASP A 138 -5.29 -16.41 -4.12
N PRO A 139 -4.09 -16.53 -3.50
CA PRO A 139 -2.88 -16.94 -4.20
C PRO A 139 -2.94 -18.33 -4.86
N ASP A 140 -3.84 -19.21 -4.39
CA ASP A 140 -4.05 -20.56 -4.93
C ASP A 140 -5.10 -20.56 -6.07
N GLY A 141 -5.71 -19.40 -6.37
CA GLY A 141 -6.69 -19.19 -7.42
C GLY A 141 -8.14 -19.47 -7.00
N ALA A 142 -8.40 -19.73 -5.72
CA ALA A 142 -9.77 -19.89 -5.22
C ALA A 142 -10.43 -18.53 -4.98
N THR A 143 -11.72 -18.43 -5.31
CA THR A 143 -12.49 -17.21 -5.09
C THR A 143 -13.27 -17.30 -3.78
N VAL A 144 -13.07 -16.33 -2.89
CA VAL A 144 -13.78 -16.17 -1.63
C VAL A 144 -14.61 -14.88 -1.69
N THR A 145 -15.80 -14.91 -1.11
CA THR A 145 -16.63 -13.71 -0.95
C THR A 145 -16.41 -13.10 0.42
N VAL A 146 -16.01 -11.83 0.44
CA VAL A 146 -15.81 -11.02 1.65
C VAL A 146 -16.89 -9.96 1.75
N SER A 147 -17.30 -9.61 2.98
CA SER A 147 -18.27 -8.52 3.22
C SER A 147 -17.64 -7.36 3.98
N ALA A 148 -17.95 -6.13 3.56
CA ALA A 148 -17.39 -4.91 4.13
C ALA A 148 -18.46 -3.82 4.29
N GLY A 149 -18.38 -3.02 5.36
CA GLY A 149 -19.21 -1.83 5.52
C GLY A 149 -18.87 -0.76 4.48
N ASP A 150 -17.58 -0.47 4.36
CA ASP A 150 -17.01 0.51 3.43
C ASP A 150 -15.89 -0.10 2.58
N VAL A 151 -15.65 0.51 1.41
CA VAL A 151 -14.57 0.13 0.49
C VAL A 151 -13.72 1.35 0.13
N VAL A 152 -12.39 1.22 0.25
CA VAL A 152 -11.42 2.25 -0.14
C VAL A 152 -10.63 1.79 -1.36
N LEU A 153 -10.60 2.59 -2.42
CA LEU A 153 -9.91 2.24 -3.66
C LEU A 153 -8.57 2.98 -3.76
N GLY A 154 -7.48 2.21 -3.71
CA GLY A 154 -6.10 2.68 -3.83
C GLY A 154 -5.29 1.85 -4.83
N ILE A 155 -5.90 1.51 -5.97
CA ILE A 155 -5.36 0.60 -7.00
C ILE A 155 -4.23 1.20 -7.86
N GLY A 156 -3.84 2.46 -7.60
CA GLY A 156 -2.81 3.15 -8.34
C GLY A 156 -3.28 3.67 -9.70
N THR A 157 -2.32 3.83 -10.62
CA THR A 157 -2.54 4.39 -11.96
C THR A 157 -1.92 3.47 -13.00
N GLU A 158 -2.47 3.47 -14.21
CA GLU A 158 -1.91 2.74 -15.34
C GLU A 158 -0.96 3.63 -16.17
N PRO A 159 0.07 3.04 -16.81
CA PRO A 159 0.90 3.73 -17.80
C PRO A 159 0.08 4.45 -18.87
N PHE A 160 0.43 5.71 -19.16
CA PHE A 160 -0.24 6.49 -20.20
C PHE A 160 0.64 6.58 -21.44
N VAL A 161 0.14 6.05 -22.56
CA VAL A 161 0.79 6.15 -23.88
C VAL A 161 -0.01 7.14 -24.73
N PRO A 162 0.57 8.29 -25.14
CA PRO A 162 -0.08 9.22 -26.05
C PRO A 162 -0.50 8.53 -27.36
N SER A 163 -1.66 8.91 -27.90
CA SER A 163 -2.21 8.30 -29.12
C SER A 163 -1.27 8.37 -30.33
N ALA A 164 -0.44 9.43 -30.42
CA ALA A 164 0.58 9.58 -31.45
C ALA A 164 1.67 8.49 -31.41
N LEU A 165 1.84 7.81 -30.27
CA LEU A 165 2.84 6.76 -30.06
C LEU A 165 2.21 5.35 -30.03
N ALA A 166 0.88 5.22 -30.03
CA ALA A 166 0.18 3.95 -29.86
C ALA A 166 0.42 2.92 -30.98
N GLY A 167 0.94 3.35 -32.13
CA GLY A 167 1.29 2.46 -33.25
C GLY A 167 2.76 2.02 -33.28
N LEU A 168 3.57 2.41 -32.29
CA LEU A 168 4.95 1.95 -32.20
C LEU A 168 4.99 0.48 -31.76
N PRO A 169 5.93 -0.33 -32.27
CA PRO A 169 6.18 -1.67 -31.74
C PRO A 169 6.59 -1.60 -30.27
N ASP A 170 6.17 -2.58 -29.46
CA ASP A 170 6.49 -2.67 -28.02
C ASP A 170 7.99 -2.59 -27.74
N GLU A 171 8.82 -3.17 -28.62
CA GLU A 171 10.29 -3.15 -28.55
C GLU A 171 10.89 -1.73 -28.60
N ARG A 172 10.14 -0.75 -29.11
CA ARG A 172 10.53 0.65 -29.24
C ARG A 172 9.80 1.57 -28.28
N LEU A 173 8.95 1.00 -27.42
CA LEU A 173 8.17 1.73 -26.43
C LEU A 173 8.52 1.21 -25.04
N LEU A 174 9.25 2.03 -24.28
CA LEU A 174 9.49 1.77 -22.86
C LEU A 174 8.81 2.87 -22.05
N HIS A 175 7.86 2.48 -21.20
CA HIS A 175 7.28 3.39 -20.22
C HIS A 175 8.11 3.38 -18.93
N SER A 176 8.15 4.48 -18.19
CA SER A 176 8.93 4.59 -16.95
C SER A 176 8.39 3.76 -15.78
N SER A 177 7.17 3.26 -15.90
CA SER A 177 6.46 2.44 -14.92
C SER A 177 5.74 1.29 -15.59
#